data_AF-A0A2V6WK43-F1
#
_entry.id   AF-A0A2V6WK43-F1
#
_cell.length_a   1.000
_cell.length_b   1.000
_cell.length_c   1.000
_cell.angle_alpha   90.00
_cell.angle_beta   90.00
_cell.angle_gamma   90.00
#
_symmetry.space_group_name_H-M   'P 1'
#
loop_
_entity.id
_entity.type
_entity.pdbx_description
1 polymer ?
#
loop_
_entity_poly.entity_id
_entity_poly.type
_entity_poly.pdbx_seq_one_letter_code
_entity_poly.pdbx_strand_id
1 'polypeptide(L)'
;RSAYVTVGVVVLVGVVVYPRLGQTLLPNFKERDFLMHWVTTPGTSHPEMVRITQKACTELMSIPGVRNCGAHVGRAITGDEPYGVNFTENWISVDPKVDYDKTLAKIQVVVDGYPGLYRDVQTYLKERIKEVLTGGKQAIVIRTYGPDLDVLRQTAAEVERTLTGIPGLVDLKMEVHRPVPQVEVKVDLDAADRFGLKPGDIRRVAATVVSGIEVTDIHRDGKVYDVWVWSKPKARQSVTDIKGLLIDTPKDFVHVRLDEVADVSVKPTPDAIEHEGLSRRH
;
A
#
# COMPACT_ATOMS: atom_id res chain seq x y z
N ARG A 1 54.54 5.09 -37.99
CA ARG A 1 54.92 5.81 -36.75
C ARG A 1 53.77 6.65 -36.19
N SER A 2 53.16 7.53 -36.99
CA SER A 2 51.97 8.31 -36.58
C SER A 2 50.82 7.45 -36.06
N ALA A 3 50.49 6.35 -36.74
CA ALA A 3 49.41 5.44 -36.33
C ALA A 3 49.60 4.86 -34.90
N TYR A 4 50.81 4.45 -34.54
CA TYR A 4 51.11 3.94 -33.19
C TYR A 4 51.02 5.02 -32.12
N VAL A 5 51.42 6.26 -32.44
CA VAL A 5 51.27 7.41 -31.56
C VAL A 5 49.78 7.73 -31.35
N THR A 6 48.98 7.74 -32.41
CA THR A 6 47.53 7.96 -32.32
C THR A 6 46.84 6.89 -31.47
N VAL A 7 47.15 5.61 -31.68
CA VAL A 7 46.60 4.52 -30.86
C VAL A 7 47.02 4.68 -29.39
N GLY A 8 48.29 5.01 -29.13
CA GLY A 8 48.77 5.26 -27.78
C GLY A 8 48.03 6.41 -27.07
N VAL A 9 47.77 7.50 -27.78
CA VAL A 9 47.00 8.65 -27.24
C VAL A 9 45.55 8.27 -26.96
N VAL A 10 44.88 7.55 -27.87
CA VAL A 10 43.48 7.12 -27.66
C VAL A 10 43.37 6.16 -26.47
N VAL A 11 44.31 5.22 -26.33
CA VAL A 11 44.35 4.30 -25.18
C VAL A 11 44.59 5.06 -23.88
N LEU A 12 45.54 6.02 -23.87
CA LEU A 12 45.81 6.85 -22.70
C LEU A 12 44.58 7.67 -22.28
N VAL A 13 43.88 8.28 -23.24
CA VAL A 13 42.63 9.00 -22.99
C VAL A 13 41.56 8.04 -22.44
N GLY A 14 41.45 6.85 -23.01
CA GLY A 14 40.54 5.81 -22.51
C GLY A 14 40.82 5.44 -21.05
N VAL A 15 42.08 5.20 -20.69
CA VAL A 15 42.50 4.88 -19.30
C VAL A 15 42.21 6.02 -18.34
N VAL A 16 42.38 7.28 -18.77
CA VAL A 16 42.10 8.47 -17.95
C VAL A 16 40.60 8.73 -17.78
N VAL A 17 39.78 8.40 -18.78
CA VAL A 17 38.32 8.61 -18.77
C VAL A 17 37.60 7.46 -18.06
N TYR A 18 38.08 6.22 -18.19
CA TYR A 18 37.47 5.03 -17.62
C TYR A 18 37.04 5.16 -16.14
N PRO A 19 37.88 5.63 -15.20
CA PRO A 19 37.47 5.77 -13.80
C PRO A 19 36.45 6.89 -13.56
N ARG A 20 36.17 7.75 -14.55
CA ARG A 20 35.13 8.79 -14.49
C ARG A 20 33.80 8.37 -15.10
N LEU A 21 33.74 7.20 -15.74
CA LEU A 21 32.49 6.67 -16.25
C LEU A 21 31.62 6.22 -15.07
N GLY A 22 30.41 6.76 -14.98
CA GLY A 22 29.44 6.33 -13.98
C GLY A 22 29.02 4.88 -14.22
N GLN A 23 28.67 4.18 -13.14
CA GLN A 23 28.08 2.84 -13.21
C GLN A 23 26.57 2.97 -12.99
N THR A 24 25.78 2.45 -13.93
CA THR A 24 24.33 2.29 -13.76
C THR A 24 23.95 0.87 -14.13
N LEU A 25 23.05 0.26 -13.36
CA LEU A 25 22.53 -1.07 -13.66
C LEU A 25 21.67 -1.08 -14.94
N LEU A 26 20.90 -0.01 -15.14
CA LEU A 26 19.96 0.13 -16.26
C LEU A 26 20.05 1.54 -16.88
N PRO A 27 19.81 1.69 -18.19
CA PRO A 27 19.64 3.01 -18.80
C PRO A 27 18.34 3.66 -18.30
N ASN A 28 18.26 4.99 -18.38
CA ASN A 28 17.00 5.69 -18.16
C ASN A 28 16.12 5.55 -19.40
N PHE A 29 15.00 4.85 -19.27
CA PHE A 29 14.01 4.72 -20.32
C PHE A 29 13.19 6.02 -20.42
N LYS A 30 13.12 6.62 -21.63
CA LYS A 30 12.26 7.78 -21.90
C LYS A 30 10.87 7.35 -22.36
N GLU A 31 10.16 6.63 -21.50
CA GLU A 31 8.77 6.23 -21.75
C GLU A 31 7.82 7.41 -21.56
N ARG A 32 6.80 7.52 -22.41
CA ARG A 32 5.80 8.61 -22.36
C ARG A 32 4.64 8.32 -21.41
N ASP A 33 4.69 7.18 -20.75
CA ASP A 33 3.74 6.75 -19.75
C ASP A 33 4.47 6.68 -18.40
N PHE A 34 3.95 7.41 -17.43
CA PHE A 34 4.50 7.48 -16.08
C PHE A 34 3.55 6.84 -15.09
N LEU A 35 4.15 6.19 -14.11
CA LEU A 35 3.53 5.53 -12.98
C LEU A 35 3.99 6.24 -11.71
N MET A 36 3.05 6.67 -10.88
CA MET A 36 3.33 7.38 -9.64
C MET A 36 2.67 6.64 -8.49
N HIS A 37 3.46 6.17 -7.54
CA HIS A 37 2.95 5.56 -6.33
C HIS A 37 2.50 6.62 -5.35
N TRP A 38 1.35 6.41 -4.74
CA TRP A 38 0.83 7.20 -3.63
C TRP A 38 0.57 6.26 -2.47
N VAL A 39 1.48 6.25 -1.50
CA VAL A 39 1.35 5.42 -0.30
C VAL A 39 1.09 6.34 0.88
N THR A 40 -0.13 6.32 1.38
CA THR A 40 -0.52 7.06 2.58
C THR A 40 -0.31 6.21 3.83
N THR A 41 -0.56 6.81 4.99
CA THR A 41 -0.51 6.08 6.27
C THR A 41 -1.46 4.88 6.22
N PRO A 42 -1.05 3.69 6.72
CA PRO A 42 -1.95 2.55 6.86
C PRO A 42 -3.24 2.93 7.61
N GLY A 43 -4.39 2.49 7.08
CA GLY A 43 -5.71 2.84 7.62
C GLY A 43 -6.38 4.07 6.99
N THR A 44 -5.73 4.77 6.06
CA THR A 44 -6.41 5.81 5.25
C THR A 44 -7.61 5.21 4.52
N SER A 45 -8.74 5.91 4.58
CA SER A 45 -10.00 5.41 4.04
C SER A 45 -10.04 5.50 2.52
N HIS A 46 -10.81 4.60 1.88
CA HIS A 46 -11.00 4.63 0.43
C HIS A 46 -11.53 5.98 -0.08
N PRO A 47 -12.54 6.63 0.55
CA PRO A 47 -12.99 7.95 0.11
C PRO A 47 -11.89 9.01 0.16
N GLU A 48 -11.02 8.97 1.17
CA GLU A 48 -9.92 9.91 1.27
C GLU A 48 -8.88 9.68 0.18
N MET A 49 -8.52 8.41 -0.08
CA MET A 49 -7.63 8.03 -1.18
C MET A 49 -8.16 8.49 -2.53
N VAL A 50 -9.45 8.28 -2.80
CA VAL A 50 -10.11 8.76 -4.03
C VAL A 50 -10.05 10.28 -4.11
N ARG A 51 -10.36 11.01 -3.02
CA ARG A 51 -10.35 12.47 -2.98
C ARG A 51 -8.98 13.04 -3.34
N ILE A 52 -7.91 12.52 -2.73
CA ILE A 52 -6.55 13.02 -2.97
C ILE A 52 -6.08 12.66 -4.39
N THR A 53 -6.39 11.45 -4.85
CA THR A 53 -6.02 10.92 -6.18
C THR A 53 -6.69 11.72 -7.30
N GLN A 54 -8.00 11.97 -7.19
CA GLN A 54 -8.74 12.79 -8.15
C GLN A 54 -8.20 14.21 -8.24
N LYS A 55 -7.81 14.79 -7.09
CA LYS A 55 -7.19 16.10 -7.04
C LYS A 55 -5.86 16.12 -7.82
N ALA A 56 -4.97 15.15 -7.57
CA ALA A 56 -3.71 15.06 -8.31
C ALA A 56 -3.90 14.80 -9.79
N CYS A 57 -4.79 13.89 -10.18
CA CYS A 57 -5.07 13.68 -11.60
C CYS A 57 -5.59 14.94 -12.28
N THR A 58 -6.44 15.73 -11.60
CA THR A 58 -6.93 17.01 -12.15
C THR A 58 -5.80 18.02 -12.35
N GLU A 59 -4.89 18.13 -11.37
CA GLU A 59 -3.73 19.03 -11.45
C GLU A 59 -2.73 18.56 -12.52
N LEU A 60 -2.45 17.26 -12.62
CA LEU A 60 -1.58 16.68 -13.64
C LEU A 60 -2.15 16.89 -15.05
N MET A 61 -3.46 16.71 -15.23
CA MET A 61 -4.15 16.97 -16.49
C MET A 61 -4.12 18.44 -16.92
N SER A 62 -3.83 19.38 -16.00
CA SER A 62 -3.65 20.79 -16.33
C SER A 62 -2.31 21.10 -17.00
N ILE A 63 -1.34 20.17 -16.94
CA ILE A 63 -0.03 20.32 -17.59
C ILE A 63 -0.22 20.16 -19.11
N PRO A 64 0.16 21.16 -19.93
CA PRO A 64 0.03 21.06 -21.39
C PRO A 64 0.79 19.84 -21.93
N GLY A 65 0.05 18.98 -22.65
CA GLY A 65 0.57 17.75 -23.25
C GLY A 65 0.40 16.49 -22.42
N VAL A 66 -0.15 16.56 -21.20
CA VAL A 66 -0.70 15.38 -20.53
C VAL A 66 -2.01 15.01 -21.21
N ARG A 67 -2.12 13.76 -21.67
CA ARG A 67 -3.27 13.27 -22.47
C ARG A 67 -4.32 12.59 -21.61
N ASN A 68 -3.91 11.92 -20.54
CA ASN A 68 -4.78 11.22 -19.62
C ASN A 68 -4.15 11.13 -18.22
N CYS A 69 -5.02 10.91 -17.23
CA CYS A 69 -4.65 10.46 -15.90
C CYS A 69 -5.69 9.46 -15.43
N GLY A 70 -5.25 8.26 -15.08
CA GLY A 70 -6.07 7.20 -14.48
C GLY A 70 -5.43 6.72 -13.19
N ALA A 71 -6.19 6.07 -12.31
CA ALA A 71 -5.64 5.56 -11.07
C ALA A 71 -6.28 4.26 -10.61
N HIS A 72 -5.49 3.41 -9.96
CA HIS A 72 -5.93 2.22 -9.25
C HIS A 72 -5.71 2.42 -7.76
N VAL A 73 -6.79 2.55 -6.99
CA VAL A 73 -6.73 2.64 -5.52
C VAL A 73 -6.87 1.24 -4.93
N GLY A 74 -5.90 0.81 -4.13
CA GLY A 74 -5.84 -0.56 -3.63
C GLY A 74 -5.47 -1.54 -4.72
N ARG A 75 -6.21 -2.66 -4.81
CA ARG A 75 -5.92 -3.76 -5.72
C ARG A 75 -7.15 -4.19 -6.52
N ALA A 76 -6.92 -4.83 -7.66
CA ALA A 76 -7.95 -5.56 -8.37
C ALA A 76 -8.37 -6.84 -7.61
N ILE A 77 -9.62 -7.29 -7.79
CA ILE A 77 -10.16 -8.49 -7.10
C ILE A 77 -9.32 -9.73 -7.40
N THR A 78 -8.86 -9.87 -8.65
CA THR A 78 -7.99 -10.95 -9.13
C THR A 78 -6.55 -10.48 -9.36
N GLY A 79 -6.16 -9.36 -8.74
CA GLY A 79 -4.84 -8.78 -8.90
C GLY A 79 -3.75 -9.57 -8.17
N ASP A 80 -2.54 -9.51 -8.71
CA ASP A 80 -1.30 -10.05 -8.13
C ASP A 80 -0.63 -9.11 -7.12
N GLU A 81 -1.17 -7.90 -6.96
CA GLU A 81 -0.65 -6.90 -6.04
C GLU A 81 -1.13 -7.07 -4.59
N PRO A 82 -0.20 -7.13 -3.61
CA PRO A 82 -0.53 -7.31 -2.19
C PRO A 82 -0.88 -6.00 -1.47
N TYR A 83 -1.17 -4.91 -2.21
CA TYR A 83 -1.37 -3.59 -1.60
C TYR A 83 -2.79 -3.36 -1.06
N GLY A 84 -2.87 -2.60 0.04
CA GLY A 84 -4.12 -2.19 0.68
C GLY A 84 -4.69 -0.89 0.10
N VAL A 85 -5.86 -0.47 0.61
CA VAL A 85 -6.56 0.74 0.17
C VAL A 85 -5.70 2.01 0.26
N ASN A 86 -4.76 2.08 1.22
CA ASN A 86 -3.87 3.22 1.43
C ASN A 86 -2.80 3.41 0.33
N PHE A 87 -2.74 2.50 -0.65
CA PHE A 87 -1.87 2.57 -1.80
C PHE A 87 -2.66 2.94 -3.06
N THR A 88 -2.06 3.75 -3.93
CA THR A 88 -2.64 4.08 -5.23
C THR A 88 -1.55 4.19 -6.27
N GLU A 89 -1.83 3.61 -7.44
CA GLU A 89 -1.05 3.82 -8.64
C GLU A 89 -1.73 4.84 -9.53
N ASN A 90 -1.05 5.93 -9.81
CA ASN A 90 -1.53 6.94 -10.75
C ASN A 90 -0.76 6.79 -12.06
N TRP A 91 -1.50 6.70 -13.16
CA TRP A 91 -1.02 6.46 -14.51
C TRP A 91 -1.26 7.71 -15.34
N ILE A 92 -0.23 8.24 -15.96
CA ILE A 92 -0.36 9.38 -16.87
C ILE A 92 0.36 9.10 -18.19
N SER A 93 -0.26 9.50 -19.29
CA SER A 93 0.39 9.52 -20.60
C SER A 93 0.62 10.95 -21.05
N VAL A 94 1.81 11.23 -21.59
CA VAL A 94 2.10 12.51 -22.26
C VAL A 94 2.09 12.36 -23.78
N ASP A 95 1.89 13.46 -24.50
CA ASP A 95 1.95 13.52 -25.96
C ASP A 95 3.40 13.26 -26.44
N PRO A 96 3.64 12.42 -27.45
CA PRO A 96 4.98 12.20 -28.00
C PRO A 96 5.69 13.48 -28.50
N LYS A 97 4.94 14.53 -28.83
CA LYS A 97 5.45 15.79 -29.38
C LYS A 97 5.92 16.78 -28.32
N VAL A 98 5.59 16.59 -27.03
CA VAL A 98 6.11 17.48 -26.00
C VAL A 98 7.59 17.23 -25.73
N ASP A 99 8.24 18.29 -25.25
CA ASP A 99 9.54 18.20 -24.61
C ASP A 99 9.43 17.29 -23.38
N TYR A 100 10.10 16.14 -23.46
CA TYR A 100 10.06 15.11 -22.44
C TYR A 100 10.55 15.61 -21.09
N ASP A 101 11.78 16.16 -21.05
CA ASP A 101 12.46 16.49 -19.81
C ASP A 101 11.75 17.67 -19.11
N LYS A 102 11.28 18.65 -19.89
CA LYS A 102 10.49 19.76 -19.37
C LYS A 102 9.13 19.34 -18.84
N THR A 103 8.48 18.37 -19.48
CA THR A 103 7.15 17.89 -19.04
C THR A 103 7.27 17.02 -17.80
N LEU A 104 8.26 16.12 -17.77
CA LEU A 104 8.59 15.32 -16.58
C LEU A 104 8.91 16.21 -15.38
N ALA A 105 9.68 17.28 -15.55
CA ALA A 105 9.96 18.22 -14.46
C ALA A 105 8.68 18.88 -13.90
N LYS A 106 7.70 19.22 -14.75
CA LYS A 106 6.42 19.77 -14.30
C LYS A 106 5.58 18.73 -13.55
N ILE A 107 5.54 17.49 -14.04
CA ILE A 107 4.87 16.37 -13.37
C ILE A 107 5.49 16.17 -11.99
N GLN A 108 6.82 16.16 -11.91
CA GLN A 108 7.55 16.01 -10.66
C GLN A 108 7.19 17.11 -9.67
N VAL A 109 7.09 18.38 -10.10
CA VAL A 109 6.66 19.48 -9.22
C VAL A 109 5.24 19.28 -8.66
N VAL A 110 4.29 18.83 -9.50
CA VAL A 110 2.91 18.57 -9.03
C VAL A 110 2.89 17.44 -8.02
N VAL A 111 3.54 16.31 -8.35
CA VAL A 111 3.67 15.18 -7.41
C VAL A 111 4.36 15.65 -6.13
N ASP A 112 5.40 16.48 -6.26
CA ASP A 112 6.15 17.03 -5.14
C ASP A 112 5.34 17.91 -4.19
N GLY A 113 4.23 18.47 -4.68
CA GLY A 113 3.31 19.29 -3.90
C GLY A 113 2.44 18.55 -2.88
N TYR A 114 2.48 17.22 -2.81
CA TYR A 114 1.65 16.42 -1.91
C TYR A 114 2.43 15.95 -0.67
N PRO A 115 2.32 16.64 0.49
CA PRO A 115 3.00 16.24 1.72
C PRO A 115 2.23 15.10 2.43
N GLY A 116 2.90 14.43 3.37
CA GLY A 116 2.25 13.46 4.27
C GLY A 116 2.00 12.08 3.67
N LEU A 117 2.48 11.81 2.45
CA LEU A 117 2.45 10.50 1.80
C LEU A 117 3.79 10.19 1.14
N TYR A 118 4.11 8.90 1.01
CA TYR A 118 5.19 8.48 0.12
C TYR A 118 4.70 8.61 -1.32
N ARG A 119 5.59 9.13 -2.16
CA ARG A 119 5.35 9.37 -3.56
C ARG A 119 6.62 9.28 -4.37
N ASP A 120 6.48 8.82 -5.60
CA ASP A 120 7.52 8.79 -6.61
C ASP A 120 6.95 9.07 -8.01
N VAL A 121 7.84 9.26 -8.97
CA VAL A 121 7.52 9.31 -10.39
C VAL A 121 8.46 8.34 -11.10
N GLN A 122 7.90 7.27 -11.65
CA GLN A 122 8.62 6.24 -12.38
C GLN A 122 8.03 6.05 -13.77
N THR A 123 8.72 5.29 -14.60
CA THR A 123 8.18 4.74 -15.84
C THR A 123 7.87 3.27 -15.63
N TYR A 124 6.93 2.73 -16.41
CA TYR A 124 6.43 1.36 -16.19
C TYR A 124 7.53 0.30 -16.26
N LEU A 125 8.37 0.31 -17.31
CA LEU A 125 9.45 -0.68 -17.41
C LEU A 125 10.45 -0.57 -16.26
N LYS A 126 10.77 0.67 -15.85
CA LYS A 126 11.71 0.91 -14.75
C LYS A 126 11.16 0.40 -13.42
N GLU A 127 9.87 0.62 -13.17
CA GLU A 127 9.18 0.13 -11.98
C GLU A 127 9.16 -1.40 -11.96
N ARG A 128 8.68 -2.03 -13.04
CA ARG A 128 8.49 -3.49 -13.07
C ARG A 128 9.80 -4.25 -12.96
N ILE A 129 10.88 -3.76 -13.59
CA ILE A 129 12.20 -4.39 -13.47
C ILE A 129 12.71 -4.33 -12.03
N LYS A 130 12.52 -3.21 -11.32
CA LYS A 130 12.95 -3.09 -9.92
C LYS A 130 12.16 -4.02 -9.01
N GLU A 131 10.84 -4.05 -9.18
CA GLU A 131 9.96 -4.90 -8.38
C GLU A 131 10.33 -6.38 -8.55
N VAL A 132 10.54 -6.84 -9.78
CA VAL A 132 10.92 -8.24 -10.06
C VAL A 132 12.32 -8.59 -9.54
N LEU A 133 13.30 -7.70 -9.71
CA LEU A 133 14.70 -8.01 -9.33
C LEU A 133 14.93 -7.95 -7.83
N THR A 134 14.32 -6.97 -7.16
CA THR A 134 14.63 -6.69 -5.76
C THR A 134 13.51 -7.08 -4.83
N GLY A 135 12.28 -7.31 -5.32
CA GLY A 135 11.09 -7.42 -4.47
C GLY A 135 10.71 -6.10 -3.79
N GLY A 136 11.33 -4.98 -4.20
CA GLY A 136 11.11 -3.63 -3.67
C GLY A 136 11.17 -2.57 -4.78
N LYS A 137 10.81 -1.33 -4.45
CA LYS A 137 10.64 -0.24 -5.43
C LYS A 137 11.89 0.65 -5.58
N GLN A 138 12.90 0.40 -4.75
CA GLN A 138 14.11 1.20 -4.59
C GLN A 138 15.33 0.52 -5.21
N ALA A 139 16.34 1.32 -5.57
CA ALA A 139 17.58 0.80 -6.18
C ALA A 139 18.45 0.02 -5.18
N ILE A 140 18.37 0.37 -3.89
CA ILE A 140 19.03 -0.30 -2.78
C ILE A 140 17.98 -0.50 -1.71
N VAL A 141 17.90 -1.72 -1.18
CA VAL A 141 16.98 -2.09 -0.09
C VAL A 141 17.81 -2.71 1.03
N ILE A 142 17.59 -2.26 2.26
CA ILE A 142 18.19 -2.85 3.45
C ILE A 142 17.06 -3.58 4.18
N ARG A 143 17.23 -4.88 4.38
CA ARG A 143 16.25 -5.74 5.05
C ARG A 143 16.77 -6.15 6.41
N THR A 144 15.88 -6.08 7.39
CA THR A 144 16.09 -6.57 8.75
C THR A 144 15.22 -7.81 8.95
N TYR A 145 15.74 -8.82 9.65
CA TYR A 145 15.05 -10.10 9.86
C TYR A 145 15.03 -10.45 11.34
N GLY A 146 13.90 -10.99 11.81
CA GLY A 146 13.75 -11.30 13.23
C GLY A 146 12.31 -11.64 13.61
N PRO A 147 12.10 -12.25 14.80
CA PRO A 147 10.77 -12.70 15.20
C PRO A 147 9.85 -11.56 15.72
N ASP A 148 10.42 -10.47 16.21
CA ASP A 148 9.69 -9.38 16.88
C ASP A 148 9.55 -8.15 15.98
N LEU A 149 8.32 -7.75 15.68
CA LEU A 149 8.01 -6.65 14.76
C LEU A 149 8.39 -5.27 15.33
N ASP A 150 8.36 -5.09 16.64
CA ASP A 150 8.74 -3.81 17.26
C ASP A 150 10.26 -3.65 17.27
N VAL A 151 11.00 -4.73 17.54
CA VAL A 151 12.47 -4.75 17.42
C VAL A 151 12.91 -4.47 15.98
N LEU A 152 12.25 -5.10 15.00
CA LEU A 152 12.51 -4.84 13.59
C LEU A 152 12.30 -3.37 13.21
N ARG A 153 11.17 -2.79 13.63
CA ARG A 153 10.86 -1.37 13.36
C ARG A 153 11.87 -0.42 14.02
N GLN A 154 12.27 -0.69 15.25
CA GLN A 154 13.30 0.10 15.94
C GLN A 154 14.65 0.02 15.22
N THR A 155 15.04 -1.17 14.78
CA THR A 155 16.27 -1.41 14.04
C THR A 155 16.26 -0.68 12.70
N ALA A 156 15.16 -0.77 11.95
CA ALA A 156 14.99 -0.05 10.68
C ALA A 156 15.10 1.48 10.86
N ALA A 157 14.51 2.02 11.93
CA ALA A 157 14.61 3.44 12.27
C ALA A 157 16.03 3.86 12.67
N GLU A 158 16.79 3.00 13.36
CA GLU A 158 18.20 3.24 13.68
C GLU A 158 19.08 3.23 12.43
N VAL A 159 18.84 2.30 11.52
CA VAL A 159 19.51 2.24 10.21
C VAL A 159 19.22 3.51 9.40
N GLU A 160 17.96 3.94 9.30
CA GLU A 160 17.58 5.18 8.60
C GLU A 160 18.32 6.40 9.18
N ARG A 161 18.36 6.55 10.51
CA ARG A 161 19.10 7.65 11.17
C ARG A 161 20.59 7.60 10.90
N THR A 162 21.19 6.41 10.88
CA THR A 162 22.62 6.23 10.64
C THR A 162 23.01 6.56 9.20
N LEU A 163 22.12 6.28 8.25
CA LEU A 163 22.35 6.58 6.84
C LEU A 163 22.03 8.04 6.50
N THR A 164 21.25 8.73 7.34
CA THR A 164 20.88 10.12 7.12
C THR A 164 22.12 11.01 7.02
N GLY A 165 22.23 11.76 5.93
CA GLY A 165 23.34 12.71 5.71
C GLY A 165 24.52 12.16 4.92
N ILE A 166 24.50 10.88 4.51
CA ILE A 166 25.50 10.34 3.59
C ILE A 166 25.35 11.05 2.22
N PRO A 167 26.41 11.69 1.70
CA PRO A 167 26.36 12.37 0.41
C PRO A 167 25.98 11.41 -0.72
N GLY A 168 25.01 11.80 -1.54
CA GLY A 168 24.53 11.03 -2.69
C GLY A 168 23.34 10.12 -2.40
N LEU A 169 22.90 9.97 -1.14
CA LEU A 169 21.61 9.35 -0.85
C LEU A 169 20.47 10.30 -1.24
N VAL A 170 19.54 9.77 -2.02
CA VAL A 170 18.28 10.41 -2.40
C VAL A 170 17.14 9.53 -1.93
N ASP A 171 16.04 10.14 -1.49
CA ASP A 171 14.80 9.44 -1.09
C ASP A 171 15.00 8.33 -0.03
N LEU A 172 15.94 8.51 0.90
CA LEU A 172 16.09 7.63 2.07
C LEU A 172 14.79 7.63 2.87
N LYS A 173 14.13 6.48 2.93
CA LYS A 173 12.87 6.29 3.66
C LYS A 173 12.79 4.88 4.21
N MET A 174 12.41 4.78 5.48
CA MET A 174 11.94 3.55 6.09
C MET A 174 10.52 3.22 5.58
N GLU A 175 10.27 1.94 5.31
CA GLU A 175 8.93 1.46 5.00
C GLU A 175 7.99 1.67 6.21
N VAL A 176 6.78 2.17 5.94
CA VAL A 176 5.87 2.60 7.01
C VAL A 176 4.99 1.45 7.44
N HIS A 177 5.51 0.58 8.32
CA HIS A 177 4.67 -0.35 9.08
C HIS A 177 4.23 0.30 10.38
N ARG A 178 2.94 0.60 10.47
CA ARG A 178 2.32 1.20 11.66
C ARG A 178 1.09 0.39 12.04
N PRO A 179 0.88 0.16 13.36
CA PRO A 179 -0.34 -0.48 13.79
C PRO A 179 -1.56 0.33 13.36
N VAL A 180 -2.52 -0.35 12.75
CA VAL A 180 -3.81 0.20 12.31
C VAL A 180 -4.84 -0.09 13.40
N PRO A 181 -5.70 0.87 13.74
CA PRO A 181 -6.81 0.61 14.66
C PRO A 181 -7.79 -0.38 14.05
N GLN A 182 -8.02 -1.50 14.71
CA GLN A 182 -9.05 -2.47 14.37
C GLN A 182 -10.00 -2.67 15.54
N VAL A 183 -11.28 -2.93 15.24
CA VAL A 183 -12.25 -3.31 16.27
C VAL A 183 -12.06 -4.79 16.57
N GLU A 184 -11.59 -5.10 17.77
CA GLU A 184 -11.47 -6.45 18.29
C GLU A 184 -12.74 -6.82 19.06
N VAL A 185 -13.27 -8.03 18.80
CA VAL A 185 -14.34 -8.65 19.58
C VAL A 185 -13.79 -9.88 20.27
N LYS A 186 -13.42 -9.74 21.55
CA LYS A 186 -12.88 -10.81 22.37
C LYS A 186 -13.99 -11.41 23.24
N VAL A 187 -14.45 -12.60 22.86
CA VAL A 187 -15.51 -13.31 23.60
C VAL A 187 -15.08 -13.59 25.04
N ASP A 188 -15.95 -13.26 25.99
CA ASP A 188 -15.86 -13.70 27.38
C ASP A 188 -16.51 -15.09 27.48
N LEU A 189 -15.69 -16.12 27.70
CA LEU A 189 -16.13 -17.51 27.71
C LEU A 189 -17.10 -17.80 28.87
N ASP A 190 -16.84 -17.23 30.05
CA ASP A 190 -17.65 -17.46 31.24
C ASP A 190 -19.00 -16.74 31.11
N ALA A 191 -19.01 -15.53 30.54
CA ALA A 191 -20.24 -14.82 30.23
C ALA A 191 -21.07 -15.52 29.16
N ALA A 192 -20.43 -15.96 28.08
CA ALA A 192 -21.10 -16.70 27.02
C ALA A 192 -21.76 -17.99 27.55
N ASP A 193 -21.08 -18.74 28.42
CA ASP A 193 -21.61 -19.98 29.00
C ASP A 193 -22.85 -19.75 29.87
N ARG A 194 -22.89 -18.66 30.66
CA ARG A 194 -24.08 -18.27 31.45
C ARG A 194 -25.33 -18.09 30.59
N PHE A 195 -25.16 -17.62 29.35
CA PHE A 195 -26.25 -17.45 28.38
C PHE A 195 -26.41 -18.66 27.42
N GLY A 196 -25.61 -19.72 27.60
CA GLY A 196 -25.61 -20.91 26.75
C GLY A 196 -25.09 -20.65 25.33
N LEU A 197 -24.34 -19.57 25.13
CA LEU A 197 -23.83 -19.16 23.83
C LEU A 197 -22.47 -19.80 23.54
N LYS A 198 -22.30 -20.31 22.31
CA LYS A 198 -21.00 -20.78 21.85
C LYS A 198 -20.16 -19.59 21.39
N PRO A 199 -18.84 -19.55 21.69
CA PRO A 199 -17.96 -18.47 21.21
C PRO A 199 -17.89 -18.34 19.69
N GLY A 200 -18.13 -19.44 18.96
CA GLY A 200 -18.23 -19.42 17.49
C GLY A 200 -19.45 -18.65 16.99
N ASP A 201 -20.58 -18.72 17.70
CA ASP A 201 -21.83 -18.09 17.28
C ASP A 201 -21.80 -16.59 17.53
N ILE A 202 -21.24 -16.16 18.68
CA ILE A 202 -21.01 -14.74 18.98
C ILE A 202 -20.15 -14.08 17.90
N ARG A 203 -19.01 -14.70 17.54
CA ARG A 203 -18.13 -14.18 16.48
C ARG A 203 -18.82 -14.10 15.12
N ARG A 204 -19.63 -15.11 14.78
CA ARG A 204 -20.35 -15.16 13.51
C ARG A 204 -21.41 -14.07 13.42
N VAL A 205 -22.19 -13.86 14.48
CA VAL A 205 -23.20 -12.79 14.53
C VAL A 205 -22.54 -11.42 14.43
N ALA A 206 -21.48 -11.18 15.20
CA ALA A 206 -20.73 -9.92 15.12
C ALA A 206 -20.17 -9.68 13.70
N ALA A 207 -19.59 -10.71 13.08
CA ALA A 207 -19.06 -10.62 11.71
C ALA A 207 -20.18 -10.35 10.67
N THR A 208 -21.31 -11.07 10.73
CA THR A 208 -22.45 -10.85 9.81
C THR A 208 -23.01 -9.44 9.92
N VAL A 209 -23.13 -8.92 11.14
CA VAL A 209 -23.68 -7.58 11.37
C VAL A 209 -22.73 -6.50 10.85
N VAL A 210 -21.41 -6.66 11.02
CA VAL A 210 -20.41 -5.65 10.67
C VAL A 210 -19.96 -5.77 9.21
N SER A 211 -19.47 -6.95 8.81
CA SER A 211 -18.86 -7.24 7.51
C SER A 211 -19.84 -7.79 6.48
N GLY A 212 -20.99 -8.30 6.93
CA GLY A 212 -21.92 -9.00 6.07
C GLY A 212 -21.51 -10.44 5.79
N ILE A 213 -22.46 -11.22 5.30
CA ILE A 213 -22.23 -12.55 4.74
C ILE A 213 -22.97 -12.67 3.42
N GLU A 214 -22.36 -13.38 2.49
CA GLU A 214 -23.07 -13.91 1.33
C GLU A 214 -23.98 -15.06 1.79
N VAL A 215 -25.26 -15.01 1.40
CA VAL A 215 -26.26 -15.99 1.82
C VAL A 215 -26.72 -16.92 0.69
N THR A 216 -26.64 -16.47 -0.55
CA THR A 216 -27.00 -17.23 -1.75
C THR A 216 -26.59 -16.47 -3.00
N ASP A 217 -26.68 -17.12 -4.16
CA ASP A 217 -26.56 -16.50 -5.47
C ASP A 217 -27.89 -16.44 -6.20
N ILE A 218 -28.09 -15.38 -6.98
CA ILE A 218 -29.17 -15.27 -7.96
C ILE A 218 -28.60 -15.43 -9.37
N HIS A 219 -29.13 -16.40 -10.10
CA HIS A 219 -28.76 -16.65 -11.49
C HIS A 219 -29.79 -16.02 -12.42
N ARG A 220 -29.36 -15.08 -13.27
CA ARG A 220 -30.24 -14.40 -14.21
C ARG A 220 -29.50 -14.00 -15.48
N ASP A 221 -30.09 -14.32 -16.64
CA ASP A 221 -29.56 -13.95 -17.97
C ASP A 221 -28.10 -14.39 -18.17
N GLY A 222 -27.74 -15.57 -17.66
CA GLY A 222 -26.37 -16.11 -17.74
C GLY A 222 -25.35 -15.42 -16.83
N LYS A 223 -25.80 -14.56 -15.90
CA LYS A 223 -24.97 -13.89 -14.89
C LYS A 223 -25.30 -14.40 -13.50
N VAL A 224 -24.30 -14.40 -12.63
CA VAL A 224 -24.42 -14.75 -11.21
C VAL A 224 -24.32 -13.46 -10.41
N TYR A 225 -25.21 -13.27 -9.44
CA TYR A 225 -25.24 -12.14 -8.55
C TYR A 225 -25.29 -12.60 -7.10
N ASP A 226 -24.27 -12.25 -6.34
CA ASP A 226 -24.16 -12.58 -4.92
C ASP A 226 -25.23 -11.82 -4.12
N VAL A 227 -25.93 -12.53 -3.23
CA VAL A 227 -26.88 -11.94 -2.29
C VAL A 227 -26.22 -11.82 -0.94
N TRP A 228 -26.04 -10.59 -0.48
CA TRP A 228 -25.41 -10.28 0.79
C TRP A 228 -26.41 -9.80 1.83
N VAL A 229 -26.22 -10.25 3.07
CA VAL A 229 -26.97 -9.77 4.24
C VAL A 229 -26.00 -9.11 5.22
N TRP A 230 -26.32 -7.88 5.61
CA TRP A 230 -25.60 -7.12 6.63
C TRP A 230 -26.56 -6.16 7.34
N SER A 231 -26.11 -5.49 8.41
CA SER A 231 -26.96 -4.57 9.17
C SER A 231 -27.24 -3.22 8.50
N LYS A 232 -28.13 -2.39 9.03
CA LYS A 232 -28.20 -0.98 8.59
C LYS A 232 -26.95 -0.22 9.09
N PRO A 233 -26.42 0.79 8.36
CA PRO A 233 -25.20 1.49 8.76
C PRO A 233 -25.18 1.96 10.22
N LYS A 234 -26.32 2.47 10.73
CA LYS A 234 -26.47 2.93 12.12
C LYS A 234 -26.13 1.89 13.20
N ALA A 235 -26.15 0.60 12.87
CA ALA A 235 -25.82 -0.48 13.82
C ALA A 235 -24.30 -0.77 13.90
N ARG A 236 -23.48 -0.13 13.07
CA ARG A 236 -22.03 -0.40 12.97
C ARG A 236 -21.17 0.83 12.68
N GLN A 237 -21.69 2.03 12.94
CA GLN A 237 -20.96 3.28 12.66
C GLN A 237 -19.91 3.61 13.73
N SER A 238 -20.07 3.05 14.92
CA SER A 238 -19.16 3.24 16.03
C SER A 238 -18.96 1.94 16.82
N VAL A 239 -17.90 1.91 17.64
CA VAL A 239 -17.66 0.83 18.60
C VAL A 239 -18.83 0.69 19.58
N THR A 240 -19.47 1.80 19.95
CA THR A 240 -20.66 1.79 20.82
C THR A 240 -21.84 1.08 20.15
N ASP A 241 -22.05 1.30 18.86
CA ASP A 241 -23.11 0.60 18.12
C ASP A 241 -22.82 -0.91 18.07
N ILE A 242 -21.56 -1.28 17.84
CA ILE A 242 -21.12 -2.69 17.83
C ILE A 242 -21.31 -3.33 19.22
N LYS A 243 -20.99 -2.62 20.31
CA LYS A 243 -21.27 -3.07 21.68
C LYS A 243 -22.77 -3.28 21.94
N GLY A 244 -23.61 -2.46 21.32
CA GLY A 244 -25.07 -2.53 21.45
C GLY A 244 -25.74 -3.65 20.64
N LEU A 245 -24.99 -4.45 19.88
CA LEU A 245 -25.57 -5.48 19.04
C LEU A 245 -26.25 -6.57 19.87
N LEU A 246 -27.47 -6.90 19.49
CA LEU A 246 -28.25 -7.95 20.13
C LEU A 246 -27.91 -9.31 19.53
N ILE A 247 -27.69 -10.30 20.39
CA ILE A 247 -27.42 -11.69 20.06
C ILE A 247 -28.55 -12.53 20.63
N ASP A 248 -29.11 -13.41 19.81
CA ASP A 248 -30.17 -14.33 20.23
C ASP A 248 -29.57 -15.43 21.09
N THR A 249 -30.13 -15.63 22.28
CA THR A 249 -29.74 -16.75 23.15
C THR A 249 -30.56 -18.01 22.82
N PRO A 250 -30.02 -19.22 23.02
CA PRO A 250 -30.74 -20.46 22.74
C PRO A 250 -31.90 -20.73 23.70
N LYS A 251 -31.92 -20.09 24.87
CA LYS A 251 -32.95 -20.26 25.90
C LYS A 251 -33.92 -19.07 25.83
N ASP A 252 -35.19 -19.37 25.54
CA ASP A 252 -36.33 -18.44 25.68
C ASP A 252 -36.30 -17.17 24.81
N PHE A 253 -35.54 -17.15 23.71
CA PHE A 253 -35.44 -16.02 22.77
C PHE A 253 -35.07 -14.68 23.45
N VAL A 254 -34.38 -14.74 24.60
CA VAL A 254 -33.87 -13.55 25.24
C VAL A 254 -32.70 -13.03 24.40
N HIS A 255 -32.67 -11.72 24.16
CA HIS A 255 -31.55 -11.07 23.51
C HIS A 255 -30.54 -10.62 24.55
N VAL A 256 -29.26 -10.84 24.29
CA VAL A 256 -28.14 -10.33 25.09
C VAL A 256 -27.33 -9.36 24.25
N ARG A 257 -26.81 -8.29 24.86
CA ARG A 257 -25.94 -7.35 24.14
C ARG A 257 -24.55 -7.94 23.96
N LEU A 258 -23.87 -7.58 22.87
CA LEU A 258 -22.52 -8.07 22.59
C LEU A 258 -21.54 -7.71 23.71
N ASP A 259 -21.66 -6.54 24.34
CA ASP A 259 -20.80 -6.12 25.45
C ASP A 259 -21.05 -6.86 26.78
N GLU A 260 -22.12 -7.64 26.88
CA GLU A 260 -22.37 -8.52 28.04
C GLU A 260 -21.66 -9.88 27.89
N VAL A 261 -21.23 -10.25 26.67
CA VAL A 261 -20.62 -11.56 26.36
C VAL A 261 -19.28 -11.46 25.61
N ALA A 262 -18.81 -10.24 25.32
CA ALA A 262 -17.52 -9.98 24.69
C ALA A 262 -16.97 -8.60 25.06
N ASP A 263 -15.65 -8.49 25.20
CA ASP A 263 -14.97 -7.20 25.18
C ASP A 263 -14.85 -6.71 23.74
N VAL A 264 -15.44 -5.54 23.47
CA VAL A 264 -15.34 -4.86 22.18
C VAL A 264 -14.49 -3.61 22.36
N SER A 265 -13.29 -3.60 21.78
CA SER A 265 -12.36 -2.49 21.93
C SER A 265 -11.55 -2.25 20.66
N VAL A 266 -11.04 -1.03 20.51
CA VAL A 266 -10.12 -0.71 19.41
C VAL A 266 -8.73 -1.14 19.82
N LYS A 267 -8.10 -2.01 19.04
CA LYS A 267 -6.74 -2.49 19.25
C LYS A 267 -5.84 -2.10 18.08
N PRO A 268 -4.57 -1.77 18.35
CA PRO A 268 -3.56 -1.63 17.30
C PRO A 268 -3.20 -3.02 16.76
N THR A 269 -3.34 -3.22 15.44
CA THR A 269 -2.95 -4.45 14.73
C THR A 269 -1.92 -4.11 13.65
N PRO A 270 -0.86 -4.91 13.41
CA PRO A 270 0.05 -4.69 12.29
C PRO A 270 -0.72 -4.57 10.96
N ASP A 271 -0.32 -3.62 10.11
CA ASP A 271 -0.91 -3.41 8.77
C ASP A 271 -0.56 -4.56 7.82
N ALA A 272 0.69 -5.02 7.87
CA ALA A 272 1.20 -6.14 7.11
C ALA A 272 2.23 -6.91 7.94
N ILE A 273 2.41 -8.20 7.63
CA ILE A 273 3.48 -9.03 8.19
C ILE A 273 4.19 -9.73 7.04
N GLU A 274 5.32 -9.19 6.63
CA GLU A 274 6.10 -9.73 5.52
C GLU A 274 7.03 -10.84 5.96
N HIS A 275 7.22 -11.84 5.09
CA HIS A 275 8.12 -12.96 5.33
C HIS A 275 9.00 -13.22 4.11
N GLU A 276 10.23 -13.64 4.36
CA GLU A 276 11.16 -14.16 3.35
C GLU A 276 11.98 -15.29 3.99
N GLY A 277 12.10 -16.43 3.31
CA GLY A 277 12.79 -17.60 3.86
C GLY A 277 12.24 -18.08 5.21
N LEU A 278 10.91 -17.99 5.41
CA LEU A 278 10.20 -18.29 6.67
C LEU A 278 10.51 -17.35 7.85
N SER A 279 11.34 -16.31 7.65
CA SER A 279 11.61 -15.30 8.66
C SER A 279 10.77 -14.05 8.38
N ARG A 280 10.28 -13.39 9.43
CA ARG A 280 9.65 -12.07 9.28
C ARG A 280 10.73 -11.06 8.88
N ARG A 281 10.35 -10.09 8.07
CA ARG A 281 11.24 -9.00 7.64
C ARG A 281 10.61 -7.62 7.82
N HIS A 282 11.47 -6.62 7.86
CA HIS A 282 11.16 -5.19 7.74
C HIS A 282 12.25 -4.50 6.92
#